data_AF-A0A2J0MA26-F1
#
_entry.id   AF-A0A2J0MA26-F1
#
_cell.length_a   1.000
_cell.length_b   1.000
_cell.length_c   1.000
_cell.angle_alpha   90.00
_cell.angle_beta   90.00
_cell.angle_gamma   90.00
#
_symmetry.space_group_name_H-M   'P 1'
#
loop_
_entity.id
_entity.type
_entity.pdbx_description
1 polymer ?
#
loop_
_entity_poly.entity_id
_entity_poly.type
_entity_poly.pdbx_seq_one_letter_code
_entity_poly.pdbx_strand_id
1 'polypeptide(L)'
;NPPFSLFREYVKQLFDYNKKFVIIGNMNAITYKEAFPKIKENKMWLGPSISSGDREFQVPDSYPITAAGWRVDDDGRKFLRIKGVRWFTNLDHGRRHQPLPLMTMSENLKYSKHKEVKGKRRYDKFDNYDVIEAPFTDAIPSDYDGVMGVPISFLDKYSPDQFEIVELAAGNIRGLAGIPSKTGKDGPYMNGKLKYGRIFIRRRKE
;
A
#
# COMPACT_ATOMS: atom_id res chain seq x y z
N ASN A 1 11.75 -16.72 7.70
CA ASN A 1 10.68 -16.27 6.78
C ASN A 1 10.30 -17.44 5.89
N PRO A 2 9.02 -17.84 5.81
CA PRO A 2 8.60 -18.89 4.89
C PRO A 2 8.53 -18.37 3.43
N PRO A 3 8.27 -19.24 2.44
CA PRO A 3 7.89 -18.82 1.10
C PRO A 3 6.70 -17.86 1.11
N PHE A 4 6.63 -16.93 0.16
CA PHE A 4 5.56 -15.90 0.12
C PHE A 4 4.15 -16.50 -0.03
N SER A 5 4.02 -17.72 -0.55
CA SER A 5 2.75 -18.46 -0.58
C SER A 5 2.15 -18.71 0.81
N LEU A 6 2.99 -18.84 1.84
CA LEU A 6 2.58 -19.08 3.24
C LEU A 6 2.50 -17.79 4.07
N PHE A 7 2.62 -16.61 3.44
CA PHE A 7 2.67 -15.34 4.17
C PHE A 7 1.43 -15.11 5.05
N ARG A 8 0.22 -15.46 4.55
CA ARG A 8 -1.04 -15.30 5.30
C ARG A 8 -1.06 -16.13 6.59
N GLU A 9 -0.75 -17.42 6.47
CA GLU A 9 -0.70 -18.35 7.60
C GLU A 9 0.37 -17.92 8.61
N TYR A 10 1.53 -17.48 8.12
CA TYR A 10 2.62 -17.06 8.98
C TYR A 10 2.31 -15.78 9.75
N VAL A 11 1.76 -14.76 9.10
CA VAL A 11 1.30 -13.53 9.79
C VAL A 11 0.24 -13.87 10.83
N LYS A 12 -0.71 -14.75 10.49
CA LYS A 12 -1.74 -15.20 11.45
C LYS A 12 -1.09 -15.79 12.70
N GLN A 13 -0.16 -16.72 12.56
CA GLN A 13 0.56 -17.33 13.69
C GLN A 13 1.33 -16.29 14.52
N LEU A 14 2.03 -15.35 13.88
CA LEU A 14 2.76 -14.30 14.59
C LEU A 14 1.84 -13.47 15.49
N PHE A 15 0.62 -13.17 15.05
CA PHE A 15 -0.39 -12.49 15.85
C PHE A 15 -1.03 -13.39 16.92
N ASP A 16 -1.40 -14.63 16.59
CA ASP A 16 -2.00 -15.58 17.54
C ASP A 16 -1.08 -15.82 18.75
N TYR A 17 0.23 -15.90 18.52
CA TYR A 17 1.25 -16.10 19.56
C TYR A 17 1.90 -14.81 20.05
N ASN A 18 1.31 -13.64 19.76
CA ASN A 18 1.73 -12.31 20.21
C ASN A 18 3.24 -12.03 20.04
N LYS A 19 3.79 -12.35 18.85
CA LYS A 19 5.22 -12.19 18.57
C LYS A 19 5.55 -10.76 18.16
N LYS A 20 6.75 -10.32 18.56
CA LYS A 20 7.43 -9.20 17.90
C LYS A 20 8.18 -9.74 16.67
N PHE A 21 8.07 -9.06 15.53
CA PHE A 21 8.59 -9.61 14.28
C PHE A 21 9.07 -8.54 13.29
N VAL A 22 10.01 -8.95 12.45
CA VAL A 22 10.41 -8.30 11.20
C VAL A 22 10.50 -9.41 10.16
N ILE A 23 9.63 -9.37 9.16
CA ILE A 23 9.48 -10.42 8.14
C ILE A 23 9.46 -9.81 6.75
N ILE A 24 9.78 -10.60 5.73
CA ILE A 24 9.84 -10.12 4.36
C ILE A 24 8.65 -10.65 3.56
N GLY A 25 8.03 -9.78 2.78
CA GLY A 25 6.85 -10.11 1.98
C GLY A 25 6.79 -9.31 0.69
N ASN A 26 5.93 -9.75 -0.22
CA ASN A 26 5.60 -8.98 -1.40
C ASN A 26 4.57 -7.89 -1.05
N MET A 27 4.64 -6.73 -1.71
CA MET A 27 3.71 -5.61 -1.52
C MET A 27 2.24 -6.01 -1.74
N ASN A 28 1.97 -7.01 -2.58
CA ASN A 28 0.63 -7.57 -2.77
C ASN A 28 0.02 -8.13 -1.48
N ALA A 29 0.85 -8.51 -0.50
CA ALA A 29 0.36 -9.02 0.77
C ALA A 29 -0.35 -7.96 1.62
N ILE A 30 -0.14 -6.67 1.33
CA ILE A 30 -0.82 -5.56 2.03
C ILE A 30 -2.33 -5.71 1.97
N THR A 31 -2.89 -6.16 0.85
CA THR A 31 -4.34 -6.26 0.63
C THR A 31 -4.95 -7.57 1.12
N TYR A 32 -4.16 -8.45 1.72
CA TYR A 32 -4.66 -9.72 2.26
C TYR A 32 -5.52 -9.48 3.49
N LYS A 33 -6.53 -10.33 3.68
CA LYS A 33 -7.48 -10.25 4.81
C LYS A 33 -6.80 -10.38 6.17
N GLU A 34 -5.67 -11.07 6.23
CA GLU A 34 -4.88 -11.30 7.43
C GLU A 34 -3.92 -10.13 7.73
N ALA A 35 -3.63 -9.28 6.73
CA ALA A 35 -2.62 -8.23 6.80
C ALA A 35 -3.22 -6.82 6.88
N PHE A 36 -4.14 -6.47 5.97
CA PHE A 36 -4.68 -5.11 5.90
C PHE A 36 -5.34 -4.66 7.21
N PRO A 37 -6.20 -5.47 7.87
CA PRO A 37 -6.80 -5.06 9.15
C PRO A 37 -5.75 -4.75 10.22
N LYS A 38 -4.66 -5.52 10.27
CA LYS A 38 -3.55 -5.28 11.21
C LYS A 38 -2.80 -3.99 10.89
N ILE A 39 -2.68 -3.63 9.61
CA ILE A 39 -2.11 -2.35 9.18
C ILE A 39 -3.03 -1.19 9.56
N LYS A 40 -4.32 -1.28 9.24
CA LYS A 40 -5.35 -0.29 9.57
C LYS A 40 -5.43 -0.04 11.08
N GLU A 41 -5.37 -1.10 11.88
CA GLU A 41 -5.37 -1.05 13.35
C GLU A 41 -4.02 -0.60 13.96
N ASN A 42 -3.03 -0.23 13.14
CA ASN A 42 -1.68 0.14 13.59
C ASN A 42 -0.97 -0.95 14.41
N LYS A 43 -1.26 -2.23 14.16
CA LYS A 43 -0.62 -3.40 14.78
C LYS A 43 0.49 -4.02 13.93
N MET A 44 0.56 -3.66 12.65
CA MET A 44 1.59 -4.04 11.69
C MET A 44 1.85 -2.87 10.73
N TRP A 45 3.08 -2.72 10.24
CA TRP A 45 3.43 -1.71 9.25
C TRP A 45 4.58 -2.17 8.36
N LEU A 46 4.86 -1.39 7.31
CA LEU A 46 6.02 -1.62 6.47
C LEU A 46 7.27 -1.10 7.17
N GLY A 47 8.29 -1.95 7.26
CA GLY A 47 9.60 -1.56 7.76
C GLY A 47 10.42 -0.80 6.71
N PRO A 48 11.52 -0.14 7.12
CA PRO A 48 12.43 0.55 6.20
C PRO A 48 12.91 -0.38 5.09
N SER A 49 12.38 -0.18 3.89
CA SER A 49 12.62 -1.04 2.74
C SER A 49 13.18 -0.22 1.59
N ILE A 50 14.03 -0.84 0.78
CA ILE A 50 14.40 -0.26 -0.50
C ILE A 50 13.19 -0.40 -1.43
N SER A 51 12.65 0.73 -1.89
CA SER A 51 11.39 0.78 -2.62
C SER A 51 11.52 0.54 -4.13
N SER A 52 12.74 0.40 -4.65
CA SER A 52 13.07 0.20 -6.06
C SER A 52 13.73 -1.16 -6.35
N GLY A 53 13.68 -1.56 -7.62
CA GLY A 53 14.30 -2.77 -8.14
C GLY A 53 13.62 -4.08 -7.72
N ASP A 54 14.27 -5.18 -8.06
CA ASP A 54 13.92 -6.54 -7.66
C ASP A 54 14.94 -7.10 -6.66
N ARG A 55 14.54 -8.15 -5.95
CA ARG A 55 15.40 -8.90 -5.03
C ARG A 55 15.51 -10.33 -5.51
N GLU A 56 16.71 -10.88 -5.41
CA GLU A 56 16.99 -12.26 -5.78
C GLU A 56 16.74 -13.19 -4.59
N PHE A 57 16.03 -14.27 -4.85
CA PHE A 57 15.82 -15.35 -3.89
C PHE A 57 16.21 -16.66 -4.55
N GLN A 58 17.02 -17.46 -3.85
CA GLN A 58 17.31 -18.82 -4.28
C GLN A 58 16.03 -19.65 -4.22
N VAL A 59 15.83 -20.52 -5.21
CA VAL A 59 14.77 -21.52 -5.24
C VAL A 59 15.34 -22.93 -5.36
N PRO A 60 14.63 -23.97 -4.88
CA PRO A 60 15.03 -25.35 -5.08
C PRO A 60 15.11 -25.71 -6.57
N ASP A 61 15.94 -26.70 -6.92
CA ASP A 61 16.14 -27.12 -8.31
C ASP A 61 14.87 -27.62 -8.99
N SER A 62 13.96 -28.20 -8.21
CA SER A 62 12.64 -28.68 -8.64
C SER A 62 11.61 -27.56 -8.86
N TYR A 63 11.92 -26.31 -8.50
CA TYR A 63 10.97 -25.22 -8.62
C TYR A 63 10.80 -24.81 -10.10
N PRO A 64 9.57 -24.72 -10.62
CA PRO A 64 9.34 -24.35 -12.01
C PRO A 64 9.72 -22.88 -12.23
N ILE A 65 10.64 -22.63 -13.16
CA ILE A 65 11.04 -21.27 -13.53
C ILE A 65 9.96 -20.69 -14.46
N THR A 66 9.09 -19.87 -13.88
CA THR A 66 8.06 -19.12 -14.62
C THR A 66 8.25 -17.61 -14.54
N ALA A 67 9.23 -17.15 -13.76
CA ALA A 67 9.49 -15.73 -13.55
C ALA A 67 10.25 -15.12 -14.75
N ALA A 68 9.88 -13.90 -15.13
CA ALA A 68 10.54 -13.18 -16.22
C ALA A 68 12.02 -12.84 -15.93
N GLY A 69 12.38 -12.66 -14.67
CA GLY A 69 13.75 -12.45 -14.21
C GLY A 69 14.23 -13.61 -13.37
N TRP A 70 15.25 -14.31 -13.84
CA TRP A 70 15.90 -15.40 -13.13
C TRP A 70 17.35 -15.53 -13.59
N ARG A 71 18.17 -16.23 -12.80
CA ARG A 71 19.54 -16.61 -13.18
C ARG A 71 19.94 -17.92 -12.55
N VAL A 72 21.01 -18.50 -13.06
CA VAL A 72 21.77 -19.58 -12.41
C VAL A 72 23.14 -19.01 -12.03
N ASP A 73 23.64 -19.32 -10.85
CA ASP A 73 25.02 -18.99 -10.47
C ASP A 73 26.01 -20.06 -10.97
N ASP A 74 27.31 -19.85 -10.73
CA ASP A 74 28.37 -20.76 -11.17
C ASP A 74 28.29 -22.15 -10.50
N ASP A 75 27.60 -22.25 -9.37
CA ASP A 75 27.36 -23.50 -8.64
C ASP A 75 26.07 -24.23 -9.10
N GLY A 76 25.39 -23.72 -10.14
CA GLY A 76 24.15 -24.30 -10.66
C GLY A 76 22.89 -23.93 -9.87
N ARG A 77 22.97 -23.05 -8.86
CA ARG A 77 21.83 -22.66 -8.02
C ARG A 77 20.93 -21.68 -8.76
N LYS A 78 19.62 -21.92 -8.70
CA LYS A 78 18.60 -21.09 -9.36
C LYS A 78 18.15 -19.94 -8.47
N PHE A 79 18.04 -18.74 -9.04
CA PHE A 79 17.55 -17.54 -8.37
C PHE A 79 16.42 -16.90 -9.17
N LEU A 80 15.37 -16.45 -8.48
CA LEU A 80 14.28 -15.67 -9.06
C LEU A 80 14.34 -14.22 -8.59
N ARG A 81 14.03 -13.28 -9.49
CA ARG A 81 13.95 -11.84 -9.21
C ARG A 81 12.53 -11.42 -8.91
N ILE A 82 12.30 -10.96 -7.69
CA ILE A 82 10.98 -10.57 -7.20
C ILE A 82 10.92 -9.07 -6.97
N LYS A 83 9.98 -8.39 -7.65
CA LYS A 83 9.71 -6.97 -7.48
C LYS A 83 8.79 -6.70 -6.29
N GLY A 84 8.88 -5.50 -5.73
CA GLY A 84 7.94 -5.03 -4.71
C GLY A 84 8.09 -5.74 -3.37
N VAL A 85 9.30 -6.19 -3.03
CA VAL A 85 9.58 -6.80 -1.74
C VAL A 85 9.68 -5.71 -0.67
N ARG A 86 9.07 -5.96 0.50
CA ARG A 86 9.02 -5.05 1.65
C ARG A 86 9.24 -5.83 2.96
N TRP A 87 9.83 -5.17 3.94
CA TRP A 87 9.74 -5.58 5.32
C TRP A 87 8.34 -5.29 5.86
N PHE A 88 7.78 -6.23 6.61
CA PHE A 88 6.60 -6.09 7.45
C PHE A 88 7.02 -6.30 8.89
N THR A 89 6.55 -5.46 9.79
CA THR A 89 7.02 -5.45 11.18
C THR A 89 5.94 -4.92 12.12
N ASN A 90 6.07 -5.24 13.41
CA ASN A 90 5.39 -4.57 14.51
C ASN A 90 6.39 -4.01 15.55
N LEU A 91 7.66 -3.92 15.16
CA LEU A 91 8.71 -3.17 15.83
C LEU A 91 8.72 -1.73 15.33
N ASP A 92 8.71 -0.80 16.27
CA ASP A 92 8.62 0.61 15.96
C ASP A 92 9.92 1.16 15.37
N HIS A 93 9.84 2.19 14.54
CA HIS A 93 11.01 2.80 13.91
C HIS A 93 10.79 4.26 13.57
N GLY A 94 11.84 5.09 13.68
CA GLY A 94 11.72 6.55 13.51
C GLY A 94 11.08 7.01 12.20
N ARG A 95 11.34 6.32 11.07
CA ARG A 95 10.71 6.65 9.77
C ARG A 95 9.17 6.57 9.79
N ARG A 96 8.58 5.76 10.68
CA ARG A 96 7.13 5.63 10.83
C ARG A 96 6.51 6.94 11.32
N HIS A 97 7.25 7.72 12.09
CA HIS A 97 6.77 8.94 12.72
C HIS A 97 7.18 10.20 11.94
N GLN A 98 7.75 10.05 10.74
CA GLN A 98 8.17 11.18 9.92
C GLN A 98 6.97 11.73 9.14
N PRO A 99 6.48 12.95 9.45
CA PRO A 99 5.42 13.56 8.68
C PRO A 99 5.91 13.90 7.26
N LEU A 100 5.01 13.74 6.30
CA LEU A 100 5.23 14.16 4.92
C LEU A 100 5.11 15.69 4.80
N PRO A 101 6.06 16.36 4.15
CA PRO A 101 5.89 17.75 3.74
C PRO A 101 4.90 17.81 2.57
N LEU A 102 3.73 18.40 2.79
CA LEU A 102 2.63 18.43 1.83
C LEU A 102 2.20 19.85 1.50
N MET A 103 1.92 20.07 0.22
CA MET A 103 1.35 21.32 -0.31
C MET A 103 -0.16 21.38 -0.07
N THR A 104 -0.72 22.59 -0.06
CA THR A 104 -2.18 22.82 -0.11
C THR A 104 -2.77 22.31 -1.43
N MET A 105 -4.10 22.16 -1.51
CA MET A 105 -4.81 21.81 -2.75
C MET A 105 -4.47 22.79 -3.86
N SER A 106 -4.49 24.09 -3.56
CA SER A 106 -4.20 25.15 -4.53
C SER A 106 -2.77 25.06 -5.06
N GLU A 107 -1.80 24.86 -4.16
CA GLU A 107 -0.40 24.70 -4.54
C GLU A 107 -0.16 23.43 -5.35
N ASN A 108 -0.77 22.30 -4.96
CA ASN A 108 -0.68 21.07 -5.73
C ASN A 108 -1.19 21.25 -7.16
N LEU A 109 -2.36 21.88 -7.34
CA LEU A 109 -2.93 22.14 -8.67
C LEU A 109 -2.06 23.11 -9.49
N LYS A 110 -1.30 24.00 -8.87
CA LYS A 110 -0.45 24.98 -9.56
C LYS A 110 0.97 24.46 -9.84
N TYR A 111 1.58 23.78 -8.88
CA TYR A 111 3.02 23.51 -8.82
C TYR A 111 3.40 22.04 -8.86
N SER A 112 2.44 21.10 -8.78
CA SER A 112 2.76 19.67 -8.84
C SER A 112 3.61 19.33 -10.06
N LYS A 113 4.58 18.43 -9.88
CA LYS A 113 5.39 17.88 -10.98
C LYS A 113 4.62 16.85 -11.81
N HIS A 114 3.47 16.39 -11.33
CA HIS A 114 2.65 15.36 -11.96
C HIS A 114 1.60 16.01 -12.86
N LYS A 115 1.59 15.65 -14.14
CA LYS A 115 0.68 16.23 -15.14
C LYS A 115 -0.79 15.87 -14.87
N GLU A 116 -1.03 14.78 -14.15
CA GLU A 116 -2.34 14.32 -13.73
C GLU A 116 -2.96 15.18 -12.62
N VAL A 117 -2.17 16.08 -11.99
CA VAL A 117 -2.62 17.00 -10.94
C VAL A 117 -2.45 18.45 -11.39
N LYS A 118 -1.28 18.79 -11.95
CA LYS A 118 -0.95 20.15 -12.35
C LYS A 118 -1.90 20.69 -13.42
N GLY A 119 -2.40 21.90 -13.21
CA GLY A 119 -3.29 22.63 -14.13
C GLY A 119 -4.76 22.19 -14.05
N LYS A 120 -5.12 21.22 -13.20
CA LYS A 120 -6.52 20.87 -12.99
C LYS A 120 -7.24 21.97 -12.21
N ARG A 121 -8.54 22.12 -12.47
CA ARG A 121 -9.42 23.04 -11.72
C ARG A 121 -9.69 22.53 -10.29
N ARG A 122 -9.70 21.21 -10.11
CA ARG A 122 -9.93 20.52 -8.84
C ARG A 122 -9.41 19.09 -8.93
N TYR A 123 -9.28 18.45 -7.78
CA TYR A 123 -9.00 17.02 -7.69
C TYR A 123 -10.18 16.20 -8.25
N ASP A 124 -9.87 15.05 -8.84
CA ASP A 124 -10.88 14.10 -9.26
C ASP A 124 -11.56 13.48 -8.03
N LYS A 125 -12.77 12.96 -8.21
CA LYS A 125 -13.53 12.26 -7.17
C LYS A 125 -13.89 10.86 -7.64
N PHE A 126 -14.03 9.94 -6.69
CA PHE A 126 -14.59 8.63 -6.98
C PHE A 126 -16.10 8.72 -7.23
N ASP A 127 -16.60 7.90 -8.15
CA ASP A 127 -18.02 7.83 -8.49
C ASP A 127 -18.84 7.26 -7.32
N ASN A 128 -18.25 6.29 -6.61
CA ASN A 128 -18.93 5.45 -5.63
C ASN A 128 -18.58 5.77 -4.17
N TYR A 129 -17.69 6.73 -3.92
CA TYR A 129 -17.29 7.20 -2.59
C TYR A 129 -17.20 8.72 -2.58
N ASP A 130 -17.55 9.36 -1.46
CA ASP A 130 -17.28 10.79 -1.29
C ASP A 130 -15.82 11.01 -0.85
N VAL A 131 -14.92 10.75 -1.79
CA VAL A 131 -13.48 10.68 -1.58
C VAL A 131 -12.80 11.34 -2.78
N ILE A 132 -11.83 12.23 -2.54
CA ILE A 132 -11.00 12.78 -3.62
C ILE A 132 -9.88 11.79 -3.97
N GLU A 133 -9.49 11.76 -5.24
CA GLU A 133 -8.34 10.99 -5.70
C GLU A 133 -7.07 11.83 -5.60
N ALA A 134 -6.14 11.42 -4.74
CA ALA A 134 -4.78 11.95 -4.67
C ALA A 134 -3.83 10.90 -5.29
N PRO A 135 -3.54 10.98 -6.60
CA PRO A 135 -2.92 9.88 -7.34
C PRO A 135 -1.44 9.65 -6.99
N PHE A 136 -0.82 10.58 -6.25
CA PHE A 136 0.56 10.50 -5.80
C PHE A 136 0.68 10.94 -4.35
N THR A 137 1.61 10.35 -3.60
CA THR A 137 1.83 10.66 -2.17
C THR A 137 2.20 12.11 -1.91
N ASP A 138 2.99 12.72 -2.80
CA ASP A 138 3.37 14.14 -2.71
C ASP A 138 2.29 15.09 -3.29
N ALA A 139 1.19 14.55 -3.80
CA ALA A 139 0.01 15.31 -4.22
C ALA A 139 -1.15 15.22 -3.21
N ILE A 140 -0.91 14.64 -2.03
CA ILE A 140 -1.89 14.65 -0.93
C ILE A 140 -2.00 16.09 -0.43
N PRO A 141 -3.19 16.71 -0.47
CA PRO A 141 -3.34 18.09 0.01
C PRO A 141 -3.26 18.18 1.54
N SER A 142 -2.62 19.24 2.02
CA SER A 142 -2.50 19.51 3.45
C SER A 142 -3.74 20.16 4.08
N ASP A 143 -4.57 20.82 3.28
CA ASP A 143 -5.71 21.63 3.71
C ASP A 143 -7.07 20.97 3.41
N TYR A 144 -7.09 19.63 3.24
CA TYR A 144 -8.31 18.88 2.98
C TYR A 144 -8.70 17.98 4.16
N ASP A 145 -9.82 18.29 4.80
CA ASP A 145 -10.34 17.56 5.97
C ASP A 145 -11.11 16.28 5.64
N GLY A 146 -11.47 16.09 4.36
CA GLY A 146 -12.22 14.94 3.89
C GLY A 146 -11.37 13.67 3.77
N VAL A 147 -12.01 12.60 3.30
CA VAL A 147 -11.31 11.34 3.02
C VAL A 147 -10.64 11.42 1.64
N MET A 148 -9.42 10.93 1.55
CA MET A 148 -8.59 10.94 0.35
C MET A 148 -8.21 9.53 -0.04
N GLY A 149 -8.35 9.20 -1.32
CA GLY A 149 -7.82 7.96 -1.88
C GLY A 149 -6.40 8.16 -2.34
N VAL A 150 -5.49 7.34 -1.82
CA VAL A 150 -4.06 7.36 -2.13
C VAL A 150 -3.60 5.99 -2.65
N PRO A 151 -2.51 5.92 -3.44
CA PRO A 151 -1.94 4.66 -3.88
C PRO A 151 -1.61 3.73 -2.71
N ILE A 152 -1.72 2.41 -2.88
CA ILE A 152 -1.32 1.43 -1.85
C ILE A 152 0.15 1.62 -1.41
N SER A 153 1.02 2.01 -2.35
CA SER A 153 2.44 2.31 -2.07
C SER A 153 2.66 3.50 -1.13
N PHE A 154 1.62 4.30 -0.84
CA PHE A 154 1.66 5.33 0.21
C PHE A 154 2.15 4.77 1.56
N LEU A 155 1.87 3.49 1.85
CA LEU A 155 2.32 2.83 3.09
C LEU A 155 3.84 2.82 3.27
N ASP A 156 4.64 2.95 2.20
CA ASP A 156 6.10 3.11 2.30
C ASP A 156 6.51 4.40 3.03
N LYS A 157 5.58 5.37 3.15
CA LYS A 157 5.77 6.67 3.78
C LYS A 157 4.64 7.02 4.77
N TYR A 158 3.81 6.05 5.13
CA TYR A 158 2.70 6.28 6.03
C TYR A 158 3.20 6.63 7.44
N SER A 159 2.72 7.75 7.97
CA SER A 159 2.86 8.09 9.37
C SER A 159 1.51 8.03 10.08
N PRO A 160 1.38 7.26 11.18
CA PRO A 160 0.15 7.19 11.95
C PRO A 160 -0.13 8.48 12.73
N ASP A 161 0.87 9.34 12.91
CA ASP A 161 0.73 10.63 13.59
C ASP A 161 0.09 11.67 12.66
N GLN A 162 0.36 11.56 11.35
CA GLN A 162 -0.17 12.48 10.35
C GLN A 162 -1.51 12.00 9.76
N PHE A 163 -1.72 10.68 9.65
CA PHE A 163 -2.87 10.12 8.96
C PHE A 163 -3.53 8.95 9.70
N GLU A 164 -4.85 8.90 9.60
CA GLU A 164 -5.68 7.74 9.90
C GLU A 164 -5.93 6.95 8.60
N ILE A 165 -5.78 5.63 8.65
CA ILE A 165 -6.23 4.73 7.57
C ILE A 165 -7.71 4.43 7.81
N VAL A 166 -8.55 4.89 6.90
CA VAL A 166 -10.00 4.69 6.96
C VAL A 166 -10.36 3.32 6.40
N GLU A 167 -9.90 2.98 5.19
CA GLU A 167 -10.26 1.71 4.54
C GLU A 167 -9.39 1.36 3.33
N LEU A 168 -9.54 0.15 2.79
CA LEU A 168 -9.01 -0.26 1.49
C LEU A 168 -10.15 -0.37 0.46
N ALA A 169 -10.08 0.41 -0.60
CA ALA A 169 -10.87 0.19 -1.82
C ALA A 169 -10.04 -0.64 -2.80
N ALA A 170 -10.22 -1.96 -2.81
CA ALA A 170 -9.51 -2.87 -3.72
C ALA A 170 -10.41 -3.97 -4.29
N GLY A 171 -10.36 -4.16 -5.61
CA GLY A 171 -11.12 -5.20 -6.30
C GLY A 171 -12.61 -4.88 -6.47
N ASN A 172 -13.36 -5.83 -7.01
CA ASN A 172 -14.82 -5.69 -7.25
C ASN A 172 -15.67 -6.44 -6.22
N ILE A 173 -15.05 -7.01 -5.19
CA ILE A 173 -15.71 -7.91 -4.24
C ILE A 173 -16.31 -7.09 -3.11
N ARG A 174 -17.62 -7.24 -2.89
CA ARG A 174 -18.36 -6.62 -1.78
C ARG A 174 -17.82 -7.08 -0.42
N GLY A 175 -17.77 -6.15 0.54
CA GLY A 175 -17.35 -6.35 1.92
C GLY A 175 -15.85 -6.23 2.16
N LEU A 176 -15.03 -5.87 1.16
CA LEU A 176 -13.59 -5.62 1.39
C LEU A 176 -13.32 -4.16 1.75
N ALA A 177 -14.10 -3.23 1.19
CA ALA A 177 -14.12 -1.87 1.64
C ALA A 177 -15.15 -1.76 2.77
N GLY A 178 -14.71 -1.70 4.02
CA GLY A 178 -15.56 -1.39 5.18
C GLY A 178 -16.27 -0.02 5.16
N ILE A 179 -16.38 0.64 4.01
CA ILE A 179 -17.19 1.85 3.79
C ILE A 179 -18.32 1.51 2.80
N PRO A 180 -19.58 1.89 3.09
CA PRO A 180 -20.67 1.73 2.14
C PRO A 180 -20.37 2.38 0.79
N SER A 181 -20.38 1.57 -0.27
CA SER A 181 -20.29 2.04 -1.66
C SER A 181 -21.66 2.45 -2.19
N LYS A 182 -21.74 3.61 -2.85
CA LYS A 182 -22.99 4.10 -3.48
C LYS A 182 -23.52 3.17 -4.58
N THR A 183 -22.65 2.35 -5.17
CA THR A 183 -22.97 1.50 -6.33
C THR A 183 -22.99 0.01 -5.98
N GLY A 184 -22.70 -0.35 -4.72
CA GLY A 184 -22.53 -1.73 -4.30
C GLY A 184 -21.30 -2.42 -4.91
N LYS A 185 -20.35 -1.65 -5.46
CA LYS A 185 -19.03 -2.13 -5.92
C LYS A 185 -17.96 -1.49 -5.04
N ASP A 186 -17.09 -2.30 -4.45
CA ASP A 186 -16.14 -1.84 -3.42
C ASP A 186 -14.84 -1.26 -4.01
N GLY A 187 -14.60 -1.47 -5.30
CA GLY A 187 -13.42 -0.96 -5.98
C GLY A 187 -13.47 0.56 -6.17
N PRO A 188 -12.34 1.23 -6.40
CA PRO A 188 -12.33 2.65 -6.71
C PRO A 188 -12.78 2.87 -8.15
N TYR A 189 -13.97 3.44 -8.36
CA TYR A 189 -14.47 3.78 -9.69
C TYR A 189 -14.34 5.28 -9.96
N MET A 190 -13.82 5.64 -11.13
CA MET A 190 -13.82 7.02 -11.64
C MET A 190 -14.22 7.02 -13.10
N ASN A 191 -15.21 7.85 -13.46
CA ASN A 191 -15.78 7.92 -14.80
C ASN A 191 -16.27 6.55 -15.31
N GLY A 192 -16.92 5.78 -14.44
CA GLY A 192 -17.47 4.44 -14.73
C GLY A 192 -16.43 3.32 -14.86
N LYS A 193 -15.13 3.62 -14.71
CA LYS A 193 -14.03 2.65 -14.86
C LYS A 193 -13.40 2.30 -13.52
N LEU A 194 -13.20 1.00 -13.29
CA LEU A 194 -12.43 0.51 -12.15
C LEU A 194 -10.98 0.99 -12.26
N LYS A 195 -10.45 1.50 -11.16
CA LYS A 195 -9.07 1.94 -11.02
C LYS A 195 -8.29 0.96 -10.14
N TYR A 196 -6.98 1.10 -10.14
CA TYR A 196 -6.12 0.37 -9.20
C TYR A 196 -6.53 0.66 -7.76
N GLY A 197 -6.33 -0.33 -6.88
CA GLY A 197 -6.70 -0.21 -5.47
C GLY A 197 -6.15 1.07 -4.82
N ARG A 198 -6.94 1.60 -3.88
CA ARG A 198 -6.64 2.83 -3.13
C ARG A 198 -6.80 2.57 -1.65
N ILE A 199 -5.90 3.15 -0.88
CA ILE A 199 -6.10 3.26 0.57
C ILE A 199 -6.82 4.58 0.80
N PHE A 200 -7.92 4.53 1.52
CA PHE A 200 -8.62 5.72 1.97
C PHE A 200 -8.02 6.17 3.29
N ILE A 201 -7.56 7.41 3.31
CA ILE A 201 -6.94 8.03 4.47
C ILE A 201 -7.66 9.31 4.83
N ARG A 202 -7.53 9.71 6.09
CA ARG A 202 -7.92 11.03 6.58
C ARG A 202 -6.75 11.62 7.34
N ARG A 203 -6.54 12.93 7.23
CA ARG A 203 -5.59 13.64 8.07
C ARG A 203 -6.03 13.59 9.53
N ARG A 204 -5.11 13.36 10.46
CA ARG A 204 -5.42 13.54 11.89
C ARG A 204 -5.55 15.03 12.17
N LYS A 205 -6.62 15.41 12.88
CA LYS A 205 -6.73 16.76 13.43
C LYS A 205 -5.76 16.85 14.61
N GLU A 206 -4.99 17.93 14.65
CA GLU A 206 -4.22 18.32 15.84
C GLU A 206 -5.15 18.57 17.03
#